data_AF-A0A947HPI4-F1
#
_entry.id   AF-A0A947HPI4-F1
#
_cell.length_a   1.000
_cell.length_b   1.000
_cell.length_c   1.000
_cell.angle_alpha   90.00
_cell.angle_beta   90.00
_cell.angle_gamma   90.00
#
_symmetry.space_group_name_H-M   'P 1'
#
loop_
_entity.id
_entity.type
_entity.pdbx_description
1 polymer ?
#
loop_
_entity_poly.entity_id
_entity_poly.type
_entity_poly.pdbx_seq_one_letter_code
_entity_poly.pdbx_strand_id
1 'polypeptide(L)'
;PKGDDNGPGTYVYPSNAAYKPGSFDLTDVTIETSGSEVTVSATLAAPIEDPWGSKGWEGNGFSVQMLFVFIDTDGKAGSGHKDGAPGLNVKFAEDSRWEKCLLISPQGSRRLQTEIDSKAKSMAKDLIIPKRVRVQGRKLVATYDAAALGTPAKGWGYQVVVQSNEGFPSKNDLLTRPVNEIKGEHRFGGGHDFNCDPHVIDMLAGGATGDGGEKDAQHTALKAYTCNDDDENGGKQTEIGMVRR
;
A
#
# COMPACT_ATOMS: atom_id res chain seq x y z
N PRO A 1 -7.75 0.62 12.32
CA PRO A 1 -8.05 1.20 13.64
C PRO A 1 -6.85 1.98 14.15
N LYS A 2 -6.45 1.89 15.42
CA LYS A 2 -5.08 2.20 15.83
C LYS A 2 -4.42 0.92 16.30
N GLY A 3 -3.10 0.81 16.07
CA GLY A 3 -2.27 -0.29 16.54
C GLY A 3 -2.46 -1.59 15.76
N ASP A 4 -2.84 -1.49 14.49
CA ASP A 4 -2.94 -2.57 13.51
C ASP A 4 -1.84 -2.50 12.42
N ASP A 5 -0.81 -1.69 12.62
CA ASP A 5 0.39 -1.59 11.78
C ASP A 5 1.40 -2.73 11.97
N ASN A 6 0.90 -3.96 12.09
CA ASN A 6 1.68 -5.17 12.31
C ASN A 6 1.31 -6.32 11.35
N GLY A 7 0.80 -5.98 10.17
CA GLY A 7 0.52 -6.90 9.06
C GLY A 7 -0.38 -8.07 9.48
N PRO A 8 0.05 -9.34 9.33
CA PRO A 8 -0.69 -10.52 9.78
C PRO A 8 -0.74 -10.70 11.32
N GLY A 9 -0.32 -9.68 12.07
CA GLY A 9 -0.24 -9.67 13.53
C GLY A 9 1.14 -10.01 14.08
N THR A 10 2.07 -10.42 13.22
CA THR A 10 3.43 -10.86 13.60
C THR A 10 4.52 -9.85 13.23
N TYR A 11 4.21 -8.83 12.43
CA TYR A 11 5.25 -7.95 11.92
C TYR A 11 5.80 -7.02 12.98
N VAL A 12 7.11 -6.80 12.91
CA VAL A 12 7.85 -5.96 13.84
C VAL A 12 8.58 -4.88 13.06
N TYR A 13 8.47 -3.65 13.55
CA TYR A 13 9.14 -2.49 13.00
C TYR A 13 10.68 -2.68 12.92
N PRO A 14 11.34 -2.06 11.91
CA PRO A 14 12.79 -1.98 11.86
C PRO A 14 13.37 -1.27 13.11
N SER A 15 14.64 -1.54 13.43
CA SER A 15 15.26 -0.95 14.64
C SER A 15 15.72 0.50 14.47
N ASN A 16 15.88 1.00 13.25
CA ASN A 16 16.32 2.38 13.02
C ASN A 16 15.25 3.39 13.44
N ALA A 17 15.67 4.50 14.06
CA ALA A 17 14.80 5.54 14.58
C ALA A 17 13.95 6.28 13.52
N ALA A 18 14.26 6.13 12.24
CA ALA A 18 13.43 6.60 11.14
C ALA A 18 12.04 5.94 11.09
N TYR A 19 11.88 4.73 11.64
CA TYR A 19 10.64 3.96 11.62
C TYR A 19 9.94 4.04 12.98
N LYS A 20 9.26 5.15 13.25
CA LYS A 20 8.59 5.40 14.52
C LYS A 20 7.31 4.55 14.65
N PRO A 21 6.97 4.05 15.84
CA PRO A 21 5.68 3.38 16.07
C PRO A 21 4.51 4.24 15.57
N GLY A 22 3.56 3.64 14.86
CA GLY A 22 2.41 4.34 14.26
C GLY A 22 2.71 5.09 12.96
N SER A 23 3.93 5.02 12.43
CA SER A 23 4.29 5.67 11.15
C SER A 23 3.78 4.92 9.92
N PHE A 24 3.15 3.76 10.10
CA PHE A 24 2.44 3.00 9.07
C PHE A 24 1.00 2.66 9.44
N ASP A 25 0.53 3.09 10.62
CA ASP A 25 -0.80 2.84 11.18
C ASP A 25 -1.83 3.77 10.55
N LEU A 26 -2.67 3.25 9.66
CA LEU A 26 -3.69 4.02 8.94
C LEU A 26 -4.93 4.20 9.81
N THR A 27 -5.17 5.45 10.20
CA THR A 27 -6.28 5.81 11.08
C THR A 27 -7.49 6.40 10.36
N ASP A 28 -7.30 6.95 9.17
CA ASP A 28 -8.37 7.57 8.37
C ASP A 28 -7.93 7.70 6.91
N VAL A 29 -8.87 7.50 5.99
CA VAL A 29 -8.69 7.82 4.58
C VAL A 29 -9.92 8.51 4.05
N THR A 30 -9.73 9.65 3.39
CA THR A 30 -10.80 10.33 2.64
C THR A 30 -10.44 10.42 1.17
N ILE A 31 -11.42 10.19 0.31
CA ILE A 31 -11.30 10.31 -1.14
C ILE A 31 -12.40 11.25 -1.61
N GLU A 32 -12.01 12.41 -2.11
CA GLU A 32 -12.92 13.49 -2.47
C GLU A 32 -12.71 13.88 -3.92
N THR A 33 -13.79 14.13 -4.65
CA THR A 33 -13.74 14.67 -6.02
C THR A 33 -14.18 16.12 -6.01
N SER A 34 -13.38 16.99 -6.61
CA SER A 34 -13.70 18.41 -6.79
C SER A 34 -13.31 18.86 -8.19
N GLY A 35 -14.31 19.17 -9.01
CA GLY A 35 -14.08 19.50 -10.42
C GLY A 35 -13.38 18.37 -11.17
N SER A 36 -12.18 18.64 -11.69
CA SER A 36 -11.35 17.68 -12.43
C SER A 36 -10.27 17.02 -11.59
N GLU A 37 -10.32 17.18 -10.26
CA GLU A 37 -9.33 16.60 -9.35
C GLU A 37 -9.97 15.60 -8.39
N VAL A 38 -9.21 14.54 -8.09
CA VAL A 38 -9.48 13.62 -6.99
C VAL A 38 -8.40 13.81 -5.94
N THR A 39 -8.80 14.04 -4.69
CA THR A 39 -7.88 14.18 -3.56
C THR A 39 -8.02 12.97 -2.65
N VAL A 40 -6.90 12.29 -2.41
CA VAL A 40 -6.79 11.25 -1.37
C VAL A 40 -6.06 11.85 -0.18
N SER A 41 -6.67 11.78 1.00
CA SER A 41 -6.04 12.14 2.27
C SER A 41 -5.93 10.90 3.14
N ALA A 42 -4.72 10.39 3.35
CA ALA A 42 -4.44 9.29 4.26
C ALA A 42 -3.83 9.82 5.56
N THR A 43 -4.44 9.52 6.70
CA THR A 43 -3.99 9.97 8.03
C THR A 43 -3.41 8.81 8.82
N LEU A 44 -2.17 8.95 9.26
CA LEU A 44 -1.46 7.94 10.05
C LEU A 44 -1.54 8.23 11.56
N ALA A 45 -1.26 7.24 12.41
CA ALA A 45 -1.26 7.45 13.86
C ALA A 45 -0.13 8.38 14.33
N ALA A 46 1.02 8.34 13.67
CA ALA A 46 2.18 9.19 13.96
C ALA A 46 2.35 10.36 12.95
N PRO A 47 3.07 11.43 13.32
CA PRO A 47 3.51 12.45 12.38
C PRO A 47 4.31 11.86 11.21
N ILE A 48 4.09 12.39 10.02
CA ILE A 48 4.85 12.02 8.82
C ILE A 48 6.15 12.82 8.82
N GLU A 49 7.25 12.11 8.63
CA GLU A 49 8.59 12.67 8.70
C GLU A 49 9.39 12.40 7.43
N ASP A 50 10.45 13.18 7.26
CA ASP A 50 11.38 13.06 6.13
C ASP A 50 12.83 12.81 6.62
N PRO A 51 13.07 11.72 7.37
CA PRO A 51 14.39 11.44 7.95
C PRO A 51 15.51 11.31 6.91
N TRP A 52 15.18 11.06 5.64
CA TRP A 52 16.14 10.85 4.55
C TRP A 52 16.21 12.05 3.59
N GLY A 53 15.63 13.19 3.97
CA GLY A 53 15.74 14.46 3.25
C GLY A 53 15.31 14.35 1.79
N SER A 54 14.07 13.91 1.55
CA SER A 54 13.55 13.54 0.24
C SER A 54 13.72 14.55 -0.88
N LYS A 55 13.78 15.83 -0.52
CA LYS A 55 14.08 16.90 -1.48
C LYS A 55 15.45 16.74 -2.17
N GLY A 56 16.42 16.10 -1.52
CA GLY A 56 17.72 15.80 -2.11
C GLY A 56 17.69 14.81 -3.28
N TRP A 57 16.61 14.02 -3.40
CA TRP A 57 16.40 13.06 -4.48
C TRP A 57 15.07 13.29 -5.22
N GLU A 58 14.66 14.57 -5.32
CA GLU A 58 13.45 15.00 -6.06
C GLU A 58 12.13 14.43 -5.49
N GLY A 59 12.11 14.10 -4.18
CA GLY A 59 10.98 13.50 -3.50
C GLY A 59 9.94 14.47 -2.93
N ASN A 60 8.91 13.88 -2.32
CA ASN A 60 7.65 14.52 -1.99
C ASN A 60 7.56 15.09 -0.55
N GLY A 61 8.64 15.07 0.23
CA GLY A 61 8.69 15.65 1.58
C GLY A 61 8.40 14.65 2.71
N PHE A 62 8.56 13.35 2.45
CA PHE A 62 8.51 12.26 3.42
C PHE A 62 9.42 11.13 2.92
N SER A 63 9.75 10.14 3.77
CA SER A 63 10.75 9.13 3.38
C SER A 63 10.25 7.68 3.38
N VAL A 64 9.50 7.26 4.41
CA VAL A 64 9.42 5.82 4.73
C VAL A 64 8.13 5.13 4.33
N GLN A 65 7.04 5.86 4.08
CA GLN A 65 5.74 5.28 3.68
C GLN A 65 5.64 5.07 2.17
N MET A 66 4.85 4.10 1.73
CA MET A 66 4.41 3.90 0.35
C MET A 66 2.98 3.38 0.41
N LEU A 67 2.00 4.14 -0.07
CA LEU A 67 0.60 3.73 -0.02
C LEU A 67 0.07 3.42 -1.42
N PHE A 68 -0.79 2.42 -1.48
CA PHE A 68 -1.51 1.98 -2.66
C PHE A 68 -3.00 2.04 -2.37
N VAL A 69 -3.75 2.81 -3.15
CA VAL A 69 -5.21 2.87 -3.06
C VAL A 69 -5.79 2.16 -4.27
N PHE A 70 -6.10 0.88 -4.10
CA PHE A 70 -6.74 0.06 -5.11
C PHE A 70 -8.24 0.37 -5.16
N ILE A 71 -8.77 0.41 -6.38
CA ILE A 71 -10.13 0.83 -6.65
C ILE A 71 -10.75 -0.16 -7.63
N ASP A 72 -11.82 -0.77 -7.16
CA ASP A 72 -12.77 -1.53 -7.97
C ASP A 72 -13.87 -0.57 -8.44
N THR A 73 -13.90 -0.31 -9.73
CA THR A 73 -14.75 0.70 -10.36
C THR A 73 -16.03 0.11 -10.96
N ASP A 74 -16.10 -1.20 -11.14
CA ASP A 74 -17.21 -1.86 -11.82
C ASP A 74 -17.95 -2.90 -10.98
N GLY A 75 -17.35 -3.37 -9.87
CA GLY A 75 -17.92 -4.35 -8.94
C GLY A 75 -18.15 -5.73 -9.57
N LYS A 76 -17.49 -6.03 -10.71
CA LYS A 76 -17.72 -7.27 -11.46
C LYS A 76 -16.68 -8.31 -11.10
N ALA A 77 -17.14 -9.44 -10.58
CA ALA A 77 -16.29 -10.58 -10.31
C ALA A 77 -15.46 -10.98 -11.54
N GLY A 78 -14.16 -11.15 -11.34
CA GLY A 78 -13.20 -11.51 -12.36
C GLY A 78 -12.74 -10.36 -13.27
N SER A 79 -13.39 -9.19 -13.24
CA SER A 79 -12.92 -7.96 -13.91
C SER A 79 -11.65 -7.43 -13.24
N GLY A 80 -10.86 -6.60 -13.93
CA GLY A 80 -9.67 -6.00 -13.35
C GLY A 80 -8.50 -6.95 -13.06
N HIS A 81 -7.56 -6.47 -12.24
CA HIS A 81 -6.32 -7.15 -11.92
C HIS A 81 -6.48 -8.07 -10.70
N LYS A 82 -6.04 -9.32 -10.84
CA LYS A 82 -5.95 -10.27 -9.73
C LYS A 82 -4.76 -9.98 -8.83
N ASP A 83 -3.61 -9.67 -9.41
CA ASP A 83 -2.38 -9.47 -8.65
C ASP A 83 -2.35 -8.04 -8.06
N GLY A 84 -1.77 -7.89 -6.87
CA GLY A 84 -1.44 -6.58 -6.33
C GLY A 84 -0.29 -5.91 -7.08
N ALA A 85 0.01 -4.67 -6.72
CA ALA A 85 1.19 -3.99 -7.24
C ALA A 85 2.48 -4.80 -6.92
N PRO A 86 3.48 -4.82 -7.82
CA PRO A 86 4.68 -5.63 -7.62
C PRO A 86 5.39 -5.34 -6.29
N GLY A 87 5.76 -6.39 -5.59
CA GLY A 87 6.43 -6.33 -4.29
C GLY A 87 5.51 -6.19 -3.07
N LEU A 88 4.18 -6.23 -3.24
CA LEU A 88 3.22 -6.33 -2.11
C LEU A 88 2.93 -7.77 -1.68
N ASN A 89 3.18 -8.76 -2.55
CA ASN A 89 2.90 -10.18 -2.30
C ASN A 89 1.45 -10.49 -1.88
N VAL A 90 0.49 -9.76 -2.46
CA VAL A 90 -0.94 -9.99 -2.26
C VAL A 90 -1.64 -10.23 -3.59
N LYS A 91 -2.72 -10.99 -3.54
CA LYS A 91 -3.70 -11.11 -4.61
C LYS A 91 -5.02 -10.53 -4.14
N PHE A 92 -5.92 -10.26 -5.08
CA PHE A 92 -7.29 -9.87 -4.81
C PHE A 92 -8.24 -11.03 -5.08
N ALA A 93 -9.21 -11.21 -4.19
CA ALA A 93 -10.30 -12.16 -4.36
C ALA A 93 -11.05 -11.87 -5.67
N GLU A 94 -11.69 -12.89 -6.24
CA GLU A 94 -12.33 -12.77 -7.57
C GLU A 94 -13.38 -11.66 -7.63
N ASP A 95 -14.13 -11.45 -6.55
CA ASP A 95 -15.15 -10.42 -6.42
C ASP A 95 -14.63 -9.05 -5.94
N SER A 96 -13.30 -8.91 -5.81
CA SER A 96 -12.63 -7.76 -5.18
C SER A 96 -11.42 -7.27 -5.98
N ARG A 97 -11.30 -7.66 -7.24
CA ARG A 97 -10.24 -7.19 -8.14
C ARG A 97 -10.36 -5.68 -8.42
N TRP A 98 -9.32 -5.10 -9.02
CA TRP A 98 -9.20 -3.65 -9.17
C TRP A 98 -8.91 -3.20 -10.60
N GLU A 99 -9.44 -2.04 -10.98
CA GLU A 99 -9.17 -1.41 -12.28
C GLU A 99 -8.20 -0.24 -12.17
N LYS A 100 -8.08 0.39 -10.99
CA LYS A 100 -7.19 1.53 -10.76
C LYS A 100 -6.47 1.40 -9.43
N CYS A 101 -5.22 1.86 -9.39
CA CYS A 101 -4.43 1.96 -8.17
C CYS A 101 -3.77 3.33 -8.11
N LEU A 102 -4.19 4.16 -7.15
CA LEU A 102 -3.57 5.45 -6.90
C LEU A 102 -2.33 5.27 -6.01
N LEU A 103 -1.18 5.76 -6.46
CA LEU A 103 0.07 5.64 -5.70
C LEU A 103 0.32 6.90 -4.86
N ILE A 104 0.68 6.73 -3.59
CA ILE A 104 1.21 7.82 -2.74
C ILE A 104 2.62 7.42 -2.32
N SER A 105 3.60 7.97 -3.02
CA SER A 105 5.01 7.63 -2.85
C SER A 105 5.81 8.84 -2.40
N PRO A 106 6.88 8.62 -1.63
CA PRO A 106 7.82 9.66 -1.30
C PRO A 106 8.69 10.01 -2.52
N GLN A 107 8.81 9.09 -3.50
CA GLN A 107 9.50 9.29 -4.77
C GLN A 107 8.77 10.28 -5.68
N GLY A 108 9.54 11.09 -6.41
CA GLY A 108 9.01 11.99 -7.44
C GLY A 108 8.42 11.22 -8.63
N SER A 109 7.52 11.89 -9.38
CA SER A 109 6.77 11.28 -10.49
C SER A 109 7.63 10.64 -11.57
N ARG A 110 8.80 11.23 -11.89
CA ARG A 110 9.74 10.66 -12.87
C ARG A 110 10.26 9.28 -12.43
N ARG A 111 10.71 9.18 -11.17
CA ARG A 111 11.20 7.93 -10.59
C ARG A 111 10.10 6.87 -10.55
N LEU A 112 8.89 7.26 -10.15
CA LEU A 112 7.73 6.37 -10.17
C LEU A 112 7.44 5.81 -11.56
N GLN A 113 7.38 6.68 -12.57
CA GLN A 113 7.10 6.26 -13.95
C GLN A 113 8.16 5.25 -14.43
N THR A 114 9.45 5.51 -14.17
CA THR A 114 10.53 4.59 -14.56
C THR A 114 10.38 3.20 -13.93
N GLU A 115 10.03 3.14 -12.65
CA GLU A 115 9.85 1.87 -11.93
C GLU A 115 8.59 1.13 -12.41
N ILE A 116 7.49 1.84 -12.67
CA ILE A 116 6.27 1.27 -13.24
C ILE A 116 6.54 0.65 -14.62
N ASP A 117 7.17 1.41 -15.52
CA ASP A 117 7.45 0.95 -16.89
C ASP A 117 8.34 -0.30 -16.90
N SER A 118 9.25 -0.39 -15.93
CA SER A 118 10.22 -1.48 -15.83
C SER A 118 9.66 -2.73 -15.14
N LYS A 119 8.78 -2.57 -14.13
CA LYS A 119 8.42 -3.66 -13.20
C LYS A 119 6.94 -3.99 -13.17
N ALA A 120 6.07 -3.07 -13.60
CA ALA A 120 4.62 -3.20 -13.53
C ALA A 120 3.97 -3.09 -14.92
N LYS A 121 4.69 -3.45 -15.99
CA LYS A 121 4.27 -3.21 -17.39
C LYS A 121 2.88 -3.74 -17.73
N SER A 122 2.46 -4.88 -17.17
CA SER A 122 1.14 -5.47 -17.40
C SER A 122 -0.02 -4.63 -16.85
N MET A 123 0.24 -3.78 -15.86
CA MET A 123 -0.75 -2.94 -15.17
C MET A 123 -0.41 -1.44 -15.21
N ALA A 124 0.61 -1.04 -15.97
CA ALA A 124 1.16 0.33 -15.94
C ALA A 124 0.11 1.42 -16.19
N LYS A 125 -0.85 1.19 -17.10
CA LYS A 125 -1.94 2.13 -17.42
C LYS A 125 -2.93 2.35 -16.27
N ASP A 126 -2.94 1.45 -15.30
CA ASP A 126 -3.89 1.43 -14.18
C ASP A 126 -3.23 1.85 -12.86
N LEU A 127 -1.90 2.00 -12.84
CA LEU A 127 -1.15 2.62 -11.75
C LEU A 127 -1.07 4.13 -11.97
N ILE A 128 -1.80 4.89 -11.16
CA ILE A 128 -1.97 6.34 -11.35
C ILE A 128 -1.01 7.11 -10.45
N ILE A 129 -0.14 7.89 -11.07
CA ILE A 129 0.81 8.79 -10.39
C ILE A 129 0.10 10.10 -10.02
N PRO A 130 0.31 10.63 -8.80
CA PRO A 130 -0.31 11.89 -8.37
C PRO A 130 0.30 13.09 -9.11
N LYS A 131 -0.53 14.11 -9.35
CA LYS A 131 -0.08 15.44 -9.77
C LYS A 131 0.76 16.11 -8.68
N ARG A 132 0.41 15.86 -7.42
CA ARG A 132 1.09 16.43 -6.27
C ARG A 132 0.86 15.56 -5.03
N VAL A 133 1.87 15.49 -4.16
CA VAL A 133 1.74 14.98 -2.79
C VAL A 133 2.19 16.06 -1.81
N ARG A 134 1.50 16.21 -0.68
CA ARG A 134 1.83 17.13 0.41
C ARG A 134 1.72 16.42 1.76
N VAL A 135 2.61 16.78 2.67
CA VAL A 135 2.54 16.36 4.07
C VAL A 135 1.85 17.44 4.90
N GLN A 136 0.90 17.04 5.75
CA GLN A 136 0.18 17.89 6.69
C GLN A 136 0.11 17.22 8.07
N GLY A 137 1.17 17.37 8.87
CA GLY A 137 1.27 16.73 10.19
C GLY A 137 1.26 15.20 10.06
N ARG A 138 0.12 14.57 10.36
CA ARG A 138 -0.09 13.12 10.24
C ARG A 138 -0.70 12.67 8.90
N LYS A 139 -1.01 13.61 8.00
CA LYS A 139 -1.77 13.36 6.78
C LYS A 139 -0.89 13.47 5.52
N LEU A 140 -0.95 12.44 4.66
CA LEU A 140 -0.48 12.49 3.28
C LEU A 140 -1.67 12.91 2.40
N VAL A 141 -1.54 14.02 1.68
CA VAL A 141 -2.56 14.53 0.77
C VAL A 141 -2.03 14.43 -0.66
N ALA A 142 -2.63 13.57 -1.47
CA ALA A 142 -2.26 13.36 -2.86
C ALA A 142 -3.42 13.77 -3.79
N THR A 143 -3.11 14.51 -4.85
CA THR A 143 -4.09 14.95 -5.85
C THR A 143 -3.83 14.29 -7.20
N TYR A 144 -4.90 13.90 -7.87
CA TYR A 144 -4.89 13.14 -9.13
C TYR A 144 -5.80 13.80 -10.16
N ASP A 145 -5.59 13.47 -11.44
CA ASP A 145 -6.54 13.82 -12.49
C ASP A 145 -7.76 12.90 -12.43
N ALA A 146 -8.96 13.48 -12.28
CA ALA A 146 -10.20 12.70 -12.31
C ALA A 146 -10.38 11.96 -13.63
N ALA A 147 -9.85 12.48 -14.75
CA ALA A 147 -9.92 11.81 -16.04
C ALA A 147 -9.13 10.48 -16.08
N ALA A 148 -8.08 10.35 -15.25
CA ALA A 148 -7.29 9.12 -15.16
C ALA A 148 -7.95 8.04 -14.29
N LEU A 149 -8.77 8.46 -13.32
CA LEU A 149 -9.48 7.57 -12.41
C LEU A 149 -10.86 7.15 -12.95
N GLY A 150 -11.54 8.05 -13.65
CA GLY A 150 -12.99 8.01 -13.81
C GLY A 150 -13.69 8.79 -12.71
N THR A 151 -15.03 8.83 -12.75
CA THR A 151 -15.83 9.54 -11.74
C THR A 151 -16.20 8.57 -10.62
N PRO A 152 -15.76 8.79 -9.36
CA PRO A 152 -16.18 7.98 -8.24
C PRO A 152 -17.70 7.88 -8.14
N ALA A 153 -18.20 6.66 -8.03
CA ALA A 153 -19.61 6.36 -8.00
C ALA A 153 -19.96 5.49 -6.80
N LYS A 154 -21.24 5.52 -6.41
CA LYS A 154 -21.77 4.59 -5.41
C LYS A 154 -21.55 3.15 -5.88
N GLY A 155 -21.02 2.31 -5.00
CA GLY A 155 -20.74 0.90 -5.30
C GLY A 155 -19.29 0.61 -5.68
N TRP A 156 -18.44 1.63 -5.87
CA TRP A 156 -17.00 1.41 -5.99
C TRP A 156 -16.43 0.76 -4.73
N GLY A 157 -15.47 -0.13 -4.92
CA GLY A 157 -14.65 -0.70 -3.86
C GLY A 157 -13.35 0.05 -3.67
N TYR A 158 -12.89 0.09 -2.43
CA TYR A 158 -11.61 0.68 -2.08
C TYR A 158 -10.84 -0.26 -1.18
N GLN A 159 -9.55 -0.40 -1.46
CA GLN A 159 -8.61 -1.04 -0.57
C GLN A 159 -7.37 -0.17 -0.47
N VAL A 160 -7.02 0.24 0.75
CA VAL A 160 -5.77 0.96 1.00
C VAL A 160 -4.79 -0.02 1.62
N VAL A 161 -3.59 -0.05 1.06
CA VAL A 161 -2.45 -0.80 1.58
C VAL A 161 -1.37 0.19 1.95
N VAL A 162 -0.86 0.10 3.18
CA VAL A 162 0.31 0.84 3.64
C VAL A 162 1.51 -0.08 3.67
N GLN A 163 2.59 0.39 3.05
CA GLN A 163 3.88 -0.30 2.98
C GLN A 163 5.03 0.67 3.30
N SER A 164 6.23 0.12 3.45
CA SER A 164 7.46 0.87 3.57
C SER A 164 8.20 1.10 2.24
N ASN A 165 8.49 2.36 1.93
CA ASN A 165 9.26 2.70 0.75
C ASN A 165 10.69 2.13 0.80
N GLU A 166 11.13 1.63 -0.35
CA GLU A 166 12.50 1.27 -0.66
C GLU A 166 12.99 2.07 -1.86
N GLY A 167 13.99 2.93 -1.66
CA GLY A 167 14.58 3.73 -2.74
C GLY A 167 15.46 2.91 -3.68
N PHE A 168 15.99 1.78 -3.19
CA PHE A 168 16.81 0.83 -3.94
C PHE A 168 16.14 -0.56 -3.97
N PRO A 169 14.96 -0.67 -4.60
CA PRO A 169 14.15 -1.89 -4.53
C PRO A 169 14.81 -3.04 -5.28
N SER A 170 14.46 -4.26 -4.91
CA SER A 170 14.82 -5.46 -5.65
C SER A 170 14.29 -5.39 -7.09
N LYS A 171 14.77 -6.30 -7.95
CA LYS A 171 14.47 -6.30 -9.39
C LYS A 171 12.97 -6.26 -9.71
N ASN A 172 12.14 -6.90 -8.87
CA ASN A 172 10.70 -7.05 -9.14
C ASN A 172 9.81 -6.15 -8.28
N ASP A 173 10.37 -5.40 -7.33
CA ASP A 173 9.59 -4.64 -6.35
C ASP A 173 9.36 -3.20 -6.82
N LEU A 174 8.12 -2.72 -6.74
CA LEU A 174 7.74 -1.35 -7.10
C LEU A 174 7.97 -0.41 -5.91
N LEU A 175 9.25 -0.14 -5.62
CA LEU A 175 9.67 0.76 -4.53
C LEU A 175 9.16 0.35 -3.15
N THR A 176 8.87 -0.95 -2.96
CA THR A 176 8.45 -1.52 -1.68
C THR A 176 9.62 -2.20 -0.98
N ARG A 177 9.56 -2.22 0.34
CA ARG A 177 10.55 -2.83 1.24
C ARG A 177 10.04 -4.19 1.69
N PRO A 178 10.70 -5.30 1.31
CA PRO A 178 10.37 -6.61 1.81
C PRO A 178 10.34 -6.70 3.34
N VAL A 179 9.50 -7.61 3.83
CA VAL A 179 9.44 -7.99 5.25
C VAL A 179 10.27 -9.25 5.40
N ASN A 180 11.21 -9.25 6.33
CA ASN A 180 12.09 -10.39 6.56
C ASN A 180 11.50 -11.31 7.63
N GLU A 181 12.07 -12.52 7.76
CA GLU A 181 11.84 -13.36 8.95
C GLU A 181 12.30 -12.63 10.22
N ILE A 182 13.52 -12.09 10.20
CA ILE A 182 14.12 -11.36 11.31
C ILE A 182 14.23 -9.88 10.98
N LYS A 183 13.78 -9.00 11.89
CA LYS A 183 13.85 -7.56 11.69
C LYS A 183 15.30 -7.09 11.52
N GLY A 184 15.50 -6.14 10.62
CA GLY A 184 16.78 -5.48 10.41
C GLY A 184 16.78 -4.03 10.90
N GLU A 185 17.88 -3.33 10.62
CA GLU A 185 17.95 -1.88 10.85
C GLU A 185 16.92 -1.13 9.99
N HIS A 186 16.82 -1.51 8.72
CA HIS A 186 15.90 -0.91 7.74
C HIS A 186 14.98 -1.95 7.12
N ARG A 187 14.66 -3.06 7.78
CA ARG A 187 13.71 -4.07 7.29
C ARG A 187 12.77 -4.47 8.40
N PHE A 188 11.48 -4.60 8.07
CA PHE A 188 10.52 -5.21 8.99
C PHE A 188 10.90 -6.67 9.22
N GLY A 189 10.50 -7.22 10.36
CA GLY A 189 10.65 -8.64 10.68
C GLY A 189 9.32 -9.32 10.94
N GLY A 190 9.34 -10.63 11.18
CA GLY A 190 8.17 -11.44 11.53
C GLY A 190 7.38 -11.98 10.34
N GLY A 191 7.95 -11.87 9.14
CA GLY A 191 7.48 -12.48 7.90
C GLY A 191 8.32 -13.69 7.50
N HIS A 192 8.67 -13.79 6.22
CA HIS A 192 9.48 -14.86 5.67
C HIS A 192 10.53 -14.29 4.70
N ASP A 193 11.68 -14.94 4.56
CA ASP A 193 12.73 -14.47 3.64
C ASP A 193 12.48 -14.86 2.15
N PHE A 194 11.30 -15.41 1.84
CA PHE A 194 10.86 -15.84 0.50
C PHE A 194 9.59 -15.07 0.09
N ASN A 195 9.21 -15.14 -1.19
CA ASN A 195 8.15 -14.31 -1.78
C ASN A 195 6.72 -14.83 -1.52
N CYS A 196 6.46 -15.33 -0.31
CA CYS A 196 5.18 -15.96 0.07
C CYS A 196 4.32 -15.09 0.99
N ASP A 197 4.92 -14.42 1.98
CA ASP A 197 4.19 -13.58 2.93
C ASP A 197 3.90 -12.19 2.35
N PRO A 198 2.79 -11.55 2.77
CA PRO A 198 2.41 -10.26 2.22
C PRO A 198 3.28 -9.14 2.75
N HIS A 199 3.90 -8.35 1.88
CA HIS A 199 4.57 -7.13 2.31
C HIS A 199 3.55 -6.00 2.53
N VAL A 200 2.66 -6.17 3.51
CA VAL A 200 1.61 -5.23 3.89
C VAL A 200 1.75 -4.96 5.39
N ILE A 201 1.98 -3.70 5.76
CA ILE A 201 2.15 -3.32 7.18
C ILE A 201 0.79 -3.02 7.81
N ASP A 202 -0.09 -2.38 7.06
CA ASP A 202 -1.46 -2.04 7.46
C ASP A 202 -2.34 -2.00 6.20
N MET A 203 -3.62 -2.31 6.34
CA MET A 203 -4.60 -2.14 5.30
C MET A 203 -6.01 -1.89 5.86
N LEU A 204 -6.90 -1.34 5.02
CA LEU A 204 -8.33 -1.36 5.37
C LEU A 204 -8.82 -2.80 5.55
N ALA A 205 -9.67 -3.01 6.54
CA ALA A 205 -10.23 -4.33 6.82
C ALA A 205 -11.64 -4.21 7.43
N GLY A 206 -12.35 -5.34 7.45
CA GLY A 206 -13.72 -5.41 7.95
C GLY A 206 -14.62 -4.40 7.26
N GLY A 207 -15.32 -3.58 8.05
CA GLY A 207 -16.19 -2.51 7.53
C GLY A 207 -15.50 -1.17 7.32
N ALA A 208 -14.23 -0.98 7.73
CA ALA A 208 -13.50 0.29 7.81
C ALA A 208 -14.21 1.44 8.58
N THR A 209 -14.97 1.09 9.61
CA THR A 209 -15.64 1.95 10.59
C THR A 209 -14.71 2.51 11.67
N GLY A 210 -13.49 1.97 11.79
CA GLY A 210 -12.52 2.29 12.83
C GLY A 210 -12.72 1.50 14.12
N ASP A 211 -13.56 0.46 14.12
CA ASP A 211 -13.75 -0.40 15.28
C ASP A 211 -12.59 -1.40 15.48
N GLY A 212 -12.48 -1.98 16.67
CA GLY A 212 -11.38 -2.90 16.99
C GLY A 212 -11.41 -4.22 16.22
N GLY A 213 -12.56 -4.65 15.70
CA GLY A 213 -12.72 -5.90 14.95
C GLY A 213 -12.03 -5.87 13.59
N GLU A 214 -11.75 -4.68 13.06
CA GLU A 214 -11.00 -4.52 11.80
C GLU A 214 -9.56 -5.02 11.93
N LYS A 215 -8.97 -4.92 13.12
CA LYS A 215 -7.63 -5.49 13.38
C LYS A 215 -7.63 -7.01 13.21
N ASP A 216 -8.61 -7.69 13.79
CA ASP A 216 -8.75 -9.14 13.67
C ASP A 216 -9.06 -9.55 12.22
N ALA A 217 -9.85 -8.75 11.51
CA ALA A 217 -10.13 -8.96 10.10
C ALA A 217 -8.87 -8.80 9.23
N GLN A 218 -8.04 -7.78 9.49
CA GLN A 218 -6.76 -7.61 8.81
C GLN A 218 -5.86 -8.81 9.07
N HIS A 219 -5.68 -9.19 10.34
CA HIS A 219 -4.81 -10.31 10.71
C HIS A 219 -5.27 -11.60 10.04
N THR A 220 -6.58 -11.86 10.05
CA THR A 220 -7.16 -13.04 9.39
C THR A 220 -6.86 -13.06 7.90
N ALA A 221 -7.07 -11.94 7.21
CA ALA A 221 -6.79 -11.82 5.78
C ALA A 221 -5.29 -12.01 5.52
N LEU A 222 -4.43 -11.21 6.14
CA LEU A 222 -2.99 -11.22 5.83
C LEU A 222 -2.26 -12.48 6.28
N LYS A 223 -2.82 -13.29 7.19
CA LYS A 223 -2.22 -14.55 7.65
C LYS A 223 -2.59 -15.76 6.79
N ALA A 224 -3.47 -15.58 5.79
CA ALA A 224 -3.95 -16.65 4.91
C ALA A 224 -2.98 -16.97 3.75
N TYR A 225 -1.67 -16.92 4.00
CA TYR A 225 -0.63 -17.35 3.06
C TYR A 225 0.01 -18.67 3.51
N THR A 226 0.71 -19.34 2.60
CA THR A 226 1.56 -20.48 2.90
C THR A 226 2.90 -20.30 2.21
N CYS A 227 3.99 -20.69 2.87
CA CYS A 227 5.34 -20.70 2.30
C CYS A 227 5.79 -22.11 1.97
N ASN A 228 6.70 -22.23 1.02
CA ASN A 228 7.48 -23.44 0.77
C ASN A 228 8.95 -23.14 1.05
N ASP A 229 9.51 -23.73 2.10
CA ASP A 229 10.89 -23.45 2.54
C ASP A 229 11.96 -23.95 1.56
N ASP A 230 11.56 -24.69 0.51
CA ASP A 230 12.43 -25.18 -0.56
C ASP A 230 12.29 -24.39 -1.88
N ASP A 231 11.36 -23.45 -1.99
CA ASP A 231 11.11 -22.67 -3.22
C ASP A 231 10.80 -21.21 -2.87
N GLU A 232 11.69 -20.29 -3.27
CA GLU A 232 11.58 -18.85 -3.05
C GLU A 232 10.24 -18.27 -3.52
N ASN A 233 9.61 -18.88 -4.53
CA ASN A 233 8.31 -18.44 -5.06
C ASN A 233 7.19 -19.45 -4.80
N GLY A 234 7.49 -20.48 -4.00
CA GLY A 234 6.58 -21.56 -3.69
C GLY A 234 5.61 -21.19 -2.58
N GLY A 235 4.43 -21.82 -2.62
CA GLY A 235 3.35 -21.58 -1.68
C GLY A 235 2.20 -20.78 -2.29
N LYS A 236 1.44 -20.10 -1.44
CA LYS A 236 0.24 -19.36 -1.81
C LYS A 236 0.25 -18.01 -1.11
N GLN A 237 0.20 -16.94 -1.90
CA GLN A 237 -0.01 -15.58 -1.39
C GLN A 237 -1.43 -15.41 -0.86
N THR A 238 -1.59 -14.50 0.11
CA THR A 238 -2.91 -14.14 0.62
C THR A 238 -3.78 -13.47 -0.45
N GLU A 239 -5.09 -13.65 -0.33
CA GLU A 239 -6.11 -12.93 -1.10
C GLU A 239 -6.80 -11.89 -0.19
N ILE A 240 -6.73 -10.62 -0.57
CA ILE A 240 -7.37 -9.50 0.14
C ILE A 240 -8.63 -9.04 -0.61
N GLY A 241 -9.52 -8.37 0.12
CA GLY A 241 -10.81 -7.88 -0.37
C GLY A 241 -10.86 -6.37 -0.52
N MET A 242 -11.99 -5.89 -1.06
CA MET A 242 -12.33 -4.47 -1.13
C MET A 242 -13.31 -4.09 -0.01
N VAL A 243 -13.17 -2.88 0.51
CA VAL A 243 -14.20 -2.25 1.34
C VAL A 243 -15.19 -1.51 0.44
N ARG A 244 -16.49 -1.75 0.65
CA ARG A 244 -17.59 -1.12 -0.11
C ARG A 244 -18.51 -0.37 0.84
N ARG A 245 -18.80 0.89 0.53
CA ARG A 245 -19.67 1.79 1.32
C ARG A 245 -20.58 2.61 0.42
#